data_AF-A0A6A8QCF1-F1
#
_entry.id   AF-A0A6A8QCF1-F1
#
_cell.length_a   1.000
_cell.length_b   1.000
_cell.length_c   1.000
_cell.angle_alpha   90.00
_cell.angle_beta   90.00
_cell.angle_gamma   90.00
#
_symmetry.space_group_name_H-M   'P 1'
#
loop_
_entity.id
_entity.type
_entity.pdbx_description
1 polymer ?
#
loop_
_entity_poly.entity_id
_entity_poly.type
_entity_poly.pdbx_seq_one_letter_code
_entity_poly.pdbx_strand_id
1 'polypeptide(L)'
;MKKFILCILLVSCLHISAIAQTVTALSGNIIKLEKKPEQSNQLSDPISIADFRYQRTDISQSSFIDAPRNKPGVAFLASALVPGSGQAANGKWVRAGVFLATEVVGIIYHLDQQHKAERRERAYEAYTHKNWSVMAYAQWLVKYSQVHQLNNNWQQLESAINGKNPDFSNTTNDWAKVNLSLLHETERKTPFILNDPDGCSTNESVSCNRKSNFSHNLPDYGSQQYYELISKYYQFQPGWRDFYNEAVNTSSANYDPTHIFAYMWNGQDQPFDMFYNGRDQAQLFNDNYRTAGNILKLLLVNHVVSAFDAYFTVKLKNSRIEAETNLMSREQLSLTWHF
;
A
#
# COMPACT_ATOMS: atom_id res chain seq x y z
N MET A 1 -45.50 30.77 -3.39
CA MET A 1 -45.40 29.40 -3.95
C MET A 1 -44.02 28.84 -3.65
N LYS A 2 -43.97 27.67 -2.98
CA LYS A 2 -42.85 26.68 -2.82
C LYS A 2 -41.48 27.23 -2.32
N LYS A 3 -41.08 27.04 -1.03
CA LYS A 3 -40.52 25.81 -0.39
C LYS A 3 -39.23 25.33 -1.10
N PHE A 4 -38.05 25.07 -0.52
CA PHE A 4 -37.61 24.75 0.85
C PHE A 4 -36.05 24.78 0.91
N ILE A 5 -35.48 25.38 1.97
CA ILE A 5 -34.36 24.90 2.83
C ILE A 5 -33.17 24.14 2.18
N LEU A 6 -31.98 24.77 2.20
CA LEU A 6 -30.67 24.09 2.18
C LEU A 6 -29.90 24.56 3.43
N CYS A 7 -29.98 23.78 4.51
CA CYS A 7 -29.25 24.02 5.76
C CYS A 7 -28.06 23.06 5.88
N ILE A 8 -26.86 23.68 5.89
CA ILE A 8 -25.73 23.42 6.79
C ILE A 8 -25.11 22.01 6.78
N LEU A 9 -24.03 21.87 6.01
CA LEU A 9 -22.97 20.88 6.21
C LEU A 9 -21.88 21.54 7.08
N LEU A 10 -21.97 21.34 8.38
CA LEU A 10 -20.94 21.69 9.36
C LEU A 10 -20.83 20.52 10.33
N VAL A 11 -19.98 19.56 10.01
CA VAL A 11 -19.47 18.60 10.98
C VAL A 11 -17.95 18.71 10.98
N SER A 12 -17.52 19.49 11.95
CA SER A 12 -16.21 19.59 12.58
C SER A 12 -15.23 18.44 12.31
N CYS A 13 -14.06 18.83 11.78
CA CYS A 13 -12.78 18.15 12.00
C CYS A 13 -12.54 18.01 13.51
N LEU A 14 -12.68 16.79 14.03
CA LEU A 14 -12.08 16.41 15.30
C LEU A 14 -10.82 15.59 14.96
N HIS A 15 -9.66 16.20 15.23
CA HIS A 15 -8.39 15.49 15.32
C HIS A 15 -8.50 14.43 16.42
N ILE A 16 -8.60 13.17 16.03
CA ILE A 16 -8.41 12.04 16.94
C ILE A 16 -6.94 11.66 16.84
N SER A 17 -6.16 12.12 17.81
CA SER A 17 -4.83 11.57 18.08
C SER A 17 -5.02 10.13 18.58
N ALA A 18 -4.72 9.14 17.73
CA ALA A 18 -4.72 7.75 18.12
C ALA A 18 -3.49 7.46 18.97
N ILE A 19 -3.64 7.50 20.30
CA ILE A 19 -2.68 6.90 21.22
C ILE A 19 -2.99 5.41 21.24
N ALA A 20 -2.09 4.59 20.71
CA ALA A 20 -2.14 3.15 20.80
C ALA A 20 -2.01 2.74 22.29
N GLN A 21 -3.13 2.39 22.92
CA GLN A 21 -3.12 1.67 24.19
C GLN A 21 -3.28 0.18 23.88
N THR A 22 -2.21 -0.58 24.11
CA THR A 22 -2.21 -2.03 24.13
C THR A 22 -3.21 -2.52 25.19
N VAL A 23 -4.30 -3.15 24.76
CA VAL A 23 -5.26 -3.79 25.66
C VAL A 23 -4.67 -5.11 26.15
N THR A 24 -3.86 -5.04 27.20
CA THR A 24 -3.41 -6.20 27.98
C THR A 24 -4.31 -6.33 29.20
N ALA A 25 -5.58 -6.72 29.00
CA ALA A 25 -6.49 -7.02 30.12
C ALA A 25 -7.69 -7.89 29.67
N LEU A 26 -7.41 -9.14 29.30
CA LEU A 26 -8.38 -10.24 29.38
C LEU A 26 -7.80 -11.37 30.23
N SER A 27 -7.43 -11.02 31.46
CA SER A 27 -7.23 -11.95 32.56
C SER A 27 -8.19 -11.49 33.66
N GLY A 28 -9.36 -12.13 33.70
CA GLY A 28 -10.47 -11.73 34.54
C GLY A 28 -11.55 -12.77 34.46
N ASN A 29 -11.55 -13.68 35.45
CA ASN A 29 -12.52 -14.75 35.64
C ASN A 29 -13.97 -14.22 35.64
N ILE A 30 -14.70 -14.40 34.53
CA ILE A 30 -16.16 -14.23 34.46
C ILE A 30 -16.78 -15.43 33.73
N ILE A 31 -16.45 -16.65 34.17
CA ILE A 31 -17.30 -17.82 33.93
C ILE A 31 -17.36 -18.60 35.23
N LYS A 32 -18.41 -18.37 36.01
CA LYS A 32 -18.77 -19.25 37.12
C LYS A 32 -19.58 -20.37 36.50
N LEU A 33 -18.92 -21.48 36.15
CA LEU A 33 -19.63 -22.68 35.71
C LEU A 33 -20.40 -23.26 36.90
N GLU A 34 -21.72 -23.27 36.77
CA GLU A 34 -22.60 -23.91 37.74
C GLU A 34 -22.33 -25.42 37.72
N LYS A 35 -21.82 -25.94 38.83
CA LYS A 35 -21.54 -27.37 39.01
C LYS A 35 -22.87 -28.10 39.24
N LYS A 36 -23.40 -28.77 38.21
CA LYS A 36 -24.55 -29.68 38.33
C LYS A 36 -24.10 -30.96 39.07
N PRO A 37 -24.88 -31.52 40.01
CA PRO A 37 -24.44 -32.67 40.79
C PRO A 37 -24.40 -33.94 39.93
N GLU A 38 -23.39 -34.77 40.19
CA GLU A 38 -23.20 -36.10 39.63
C GLU A 38 -24.35 -37.03 40.05
N GLN A 39 -25.01 -37.65 39.06
CA GLN A 39 -25.73 -38.91 39.23
C GLN A 39 -25.41 -39.85 38.06
N SER A 40 -24.52 -40.79 38.35
CA SER A 40 -24.40 -42.19 37.91
C SER A 40 -24.87 -42.63 36.50
N ASN A 41 -23.88 -43.14 35.74
CA ASN A 41 -23.90 -44.30 34.85
C ASN A 41 -25.07 -44.46 33.85
N GLN A 42 -24.84 -43.98 32.62
CA GLN A 42 -25.17 -44.76 31.42
C GLN A 42 -23.99 -44.74 30.45
N LEU A 43 -23.67 -45.94 29.93
CA LEU A 43 -22.62 -46.23 28.98
C LEU A 43 -22.72 -45.28 27.78
N SER A 44 -21.61 -44.63 27.45
CA SER A 44 -21.45 -43.82 26.24
C SER A 44 -21.68 -44.69 24.99
N ASP A 45 -22.72 -44.39 24.22
CA ASP A 45 -22.86 -44.91 22.86
C ASP A 45 -21.60 -44.52 22.05
N PRO A 46 -20.96 -45.47 21.36
CA PRO A 46 -19.78 -45.17 20.56
C PRO A 46 -20.17 -44.26 19.41
N ILE A 47 -19.52 -43.09 19.34
CA ILE A 47 -19.64 -42.14 18.24
C ILE A 47 -19.43 -42.89 16.92
N SER A 48 -20.45 -42.89 16.07
CA SER A 48 -20.47 -43.63 14.81
C SER A 48 -20.13 -42.70 13.65
N ILE A 49 -19.54 -43.23 12.57
CA ILE A 49 -19.37 -42.49 11.30
C ILE A 49 -20.72 -41.98 10.75
N ALA A 50 -21.83 -42.58 11.18
CA ALA A 50 -23.18 -42.08 10.88
C ALA A 50 -23.46 -40.69 11.49
N ASP A 51 -22.86 -40.35 12.64
CA ASP A 51 -23.00 -39.05 13.31
C ASP A 51 -22.24 -37.93 12.59
N PHE A 52 -21.30 -38.29 11.72
CA PHE A 52 -20.55 -37.38 10.84
C PHE A 52 -21.09 -37.35 9.41
N ARG A 53 -22.22 -38.03 9.13
CA ARG A 53 -22.87 -37.88 7.83
C ARG A 53 -23.38 -36.45 7.70
N TYR A 54 -23.03 -35.80 6.59
CA TYR A 54 -23.58 -34.52 6.20
C TYR A 54 -25.11 -34.61 6.20
N GLN A 55 -25.74 -34.10 7.26
CA GLN A 55 -27.16 -33.79 7.26
C GLN A 55 -27.33 -32.61 6.33
N ARG A 56 -27.80 -32.89 5.10
CA ARG A 56 -28.37 -31.85 4.25
C ARG A 56 -29.59 -31.32 4.99
N THR A 57 -29.41 -30.23 5.72
CA THR A 57 -30.53 -29.38 6.09
C THR A 57 -31.08 -28.88 4.77
N ASP A 58 -32.27 -29.31 4.38
CA ASP A 58 -32.97 -28.72 3.25
C ASP A 58 -33.17 -27.24 3.58
N ILE A 59 -32.28 -26.40 3.06
CA ILE A 59 -32.35 -24.96 3.26
C ILE A 59 -33.53 -24.50 2.42
N SER A 60 -34.71 -24.47 3.03
CA SER A 60 -35.86 -23.81 2.43
C SER A 60 -35.46 -22.38 2.08
N GLN A 61 -35.85 -21.88 0.90
CA GLN A 61 -35.52 -20.52 0.46
C GLN A 61 -35.91 -19.43 1.50
N SER A 62 -36.88 -19.71 2.37
CA SER A 62 -37.25 -18.86 3.50
C SER A 62 -36.13 -18.72 4.56
N SER A 63 -35.34 -19.76 4.81
CA SER A 63 -34.28 -19.78 5.81
C SER A 63 -33.17 -18.76 5.54
N PHE A 64 -32.76 -18.60 4.27
CA PHE A 64 -31.70 -17.66 3.89
C PHE A 64 -32.10 -16.19 4.03
N ILE A 65 -33.39 -15.87 3.86
CA ILE A 65 -33.92 -14.50 3.99
C ILE A 65 -34.30 -14.18 5.44
N ASP A 66 -34.79 -15.18 6.19
CA ASP A 66 -35.23 -14.99 7.57
C ASP A 66 -34.08 -15.10 8.59
N ALA A 67 -33.01 -15.83 8.28
CA ALA A 67 -31.86 -15.93 9.19
C ALA A 67 -31.20 -14.56 9.47
N PRO A 68 -30.91 -13.69 8.49
CA PRO A 68 -30.40 -12.34 8.73
C PRO A 68 -31.38 -11.42 9.49
N ARG A 69 -32.68 -11.73 9.53
CA ARG A 69 -33.69 -10.93 10.24
C ARG A 69 -33.73 -11.18 11.74
N ASN A 70 -33.32 -12.37 12.15
CA ASN A 70 -33.53 -12.88 13.50
C ASN A 70 -32.23 -13.29 14.19
N LYS A 71 -31.16 -13.61 13.44
CA LYS A 71 -29.86 -14.01 13.98
C LYS A 71 -28.83 -12.88 13.79
N PRO A 72 -28.39 -12.21 14.88
CA PRO A 72 -27.43 -11.10 14.79
C PRO A 72 -26.13 -11.48 14.08
N GLY A 73 -25.60 -12.68 14.32
CA GLY A 73 -24.38 -13.16 13.66
C GLY A 73 -24.53 -13.36 12.14
N VAL A 74 -25.72 -13.76 11.68
CA VAL A 74 -25.99 -13.91 10.24
C VAL A 74 -26.13 -12.53 9.58
N ALA A 75 -26.78 -11.59 10.26
CA ALA A 75 -26.88 -10.20 9.79
C ALA A 75 -25.51 -9.52 9.70
N PHE A 76 -24.64 -9.77 10.68
CA PHE A 76 -23.25 -9.33 10.66
C PHE A 76 -22.52 -9.84 9.42
N LEU A 77 -22.53 -11.16 9.20
CA LEU A 77 -21.83 -11.78 8.08
C LEU A 77 -22.38 -11.31 6.73
N ALA A 78 -23.71 -11.16 6.61
CA ALA A 78 -24.32 -10.62 5.41
C ALA A 78 -23.76 -9.23 5.07
N SER A 79 -23.76 -8.29 6.03
CA SER A 79 -23.23 -6.94 5.82
C SER A 79 -21.71 -6.88 5.73
N ALA A 80 -20.98 -7.85 6.29
CA ALA A 80 -19.53 -7.97 6.13
C ALA A 80 -19.15 -8.39 4.70
N LEU A 81 -20.00 -9.15 4.02
CA LEU A 81 -19.80 -9.54 2.61
C LEU A 81 -20.32 -8.48 1.65
N VAL A 82 -21.54 -8.01 1.89
CA VAL A 82 -22.21 -7.00 1.07
C VAL A 82 -22.74 -5.90 1.99
N PRO A 83 -22.04 -4.76 2.10
CA PRO A 83 -22.44 -3.66 2.98
C PRO A 83 -23.89 -3.25 2.75
N GLY A 84 -24.64 -3.12 3.84
CA GLY A 84 -26.05 -2.74 3.84
C GLY A 84 -27.04 -3.90 3.73
N SER A 85 -26.60 -5.13 3.40
CA SER A 85 -27.51 -6.25 3.18
C SER A 85 -28.25 -6.71 4.45
N GLY A 86 -27.58 -6.75 5.60
CA GLY A 86 -28.20 -7.06 6.90
C GLY A 86 -29.19 -5.99 7.36
N GLN A 87 -28.92 -4.71 7.05
CA GLN A 87 -29.85 -3.61 7.27
C GLN A 87 -31.10 -3.73 6.38
N ALA A 88 -30.92 -4.04 5.10
CA ALA A 88 -32.01 -4.25 4.14
C ALA A 88 -32.93 -5.40 4.58
N ALA A 89 -32.36 -6.52 4.99
CA ALA A 89 -33.12 -7.67 5.51
C ALA A 89 -34.02 -7.27 6.70
N ASN A 90 -33.56 -6.33 7.54
CA ASN A 90 -34.26 -5.82 8.71
C ASN A 90 -35.09 -4.53 8.45
N GLY A 91 -35.34 -4.19 7.18
CA GLY A 91 -36.19 -3.05 6.80
C GLY A 91 -35.56 -1.68 7.05
N LYS A 92 -34.26 -1.61 7.35
CA LYS A 92 -33.51 -0.35 7.55
C LYS A 92 -32.96 0.17 6.22
N TRP A 93 -33.86 0.43 5.27
CA TRP A 93 -33.53 0.76 3.87
C TRP A 93 -32.64 1.99 3.68
N VAL A 94 -32.83 3.05 4.48
CA VAL A 94 -31.99 4.25 4.39
C VAL A 94 -30.53 3.92 4.74
N ARG A 95 -30.31 3.18 5.84
CA ARG A 95 -28.96 2.76 6.25
C ARG A 95 -28.34 1.82 5.23
N ALA A 96 -29.12 0.85 4.75
CA ALA A 96 -28.70 -0.07 3.69
C ALA A 96 -28.24 0.70 2.43
N GLY A 97 -29.04 1.68 2.00
CA GLY A 97 -28.74 2.52 0.85
C GLY A 97 -27.44 3.32 1.00
N VAL A 98 -27.17 3.89 2.17
CA VAL A 98 -25.93 4.64 2.43
C VAL A 98 -24.69 3.74 2.34
N PHE A 99 -24.72 2.56 2.98
CA PHE A 99 -23.59 1.61 2.92
C PHE A 99 -23.34 1.12 1.50
N LEU A 100 -24.40 0.75 0.78
CA LEU A 100 -24.30 0.27 -0.60
C LEU A 100 -23.83 1.38 -1.56
N ALA A 101 -24.35 2.60 -1.43
CA ALA A 101 -23.93 3.71 -2.28
C ALA A 101 -22.46 4.06 -2.06
N THR A 102 -22.00 4.07 -0.81
CA THR A 102 -20.58 4.27 -0.47
C THR A 102 -19.71 3.18 -1.10
N GLU A 103 -20.16 1.93 -1.03
CA GLU A 103 -19.47 0.78 -1.63
C GLU A 103 -19.34 0.92 -3.15
N VAL A 104 -20.45 1.19 -3.85
CA VAL A 104 -20.46 1.32 -5.31
C VAL A 104 -19.58 2.48 -5.77
N VAL A 105 -19.71 3.65 -5.14
CA VAL A 105 -18.89 4.83 -5.50
C VAL A 105 -17.41 4.56 -5.21
N GLY A 106 -17.10 3.95 -4.07
CA GLY A 106 -15.73 3.62 -3.71
C GLY A 106 -15.10 2.60 -4.66
N ILE A 107 -15.83 1.54 -5.05
CA ILE A 107 -15.34 0.55 -6.03
C ILE A 107 -15.05 1.21 -7.38
N ILE A 108 -15.99 2.01 -7.89
CA ILE A 108 -15.82 2.72 -9.17
C ILE A 108 -14.56 3.61 -9.12
N TYR A 109 -14.40 4.37 -8.04
CA TYR A 109 -13.26 5.28 -7.91
C TYR A 109 -11.94 4.53 -7.68
N HIS A 110 -11.95 3.43 -6.93
CA HIS A 110 -10.77 2.56 -6.76
C HIS A 110 -10.30 2.00 -8.11
N LEU A 111 -11.21 1.46 -8.91
CA LEU A 111 -10.89 0.90 -10.23
C LEU A 111 -10.38 1.98 -11.20
N ASP A 112 -10.97 3.17 -11.19
CA ASP A 112 -10.49 4.30 -12.01
C ASP A 112 -9.04 4.70 -11.62
N GLN A 113 -8.76 4.81 -10.34
CA GLN A 113 -7.41 5.16 -9.85
C GLN A 113 -6.39 4.07 -10.14
N GLN A 114 -6.78 2.80 -10.00
CA GLN A 114 -5.92 1.66 -10.33
C GLN A 114 -5.55 1.66 -11.82
N HIS A 115 -6.54 1.80 -12.71
CA HIS A 115 -6.26 1.87 -14.14
C HIS A 115 -5.42 3.09 -14.54
N LYS A 116 -5.59 4.24 -13.85
CA LYS A 116 -4.75 5.43 -14.06
C LYS A 116 -3.31 5.17 -13.64
N ALA A 117 -3.10 4.52 -12.49
CA ALA A 117 -1.79 4.15 -11.99
C ALA A 117 -1.06 3.24 -13.01
N GLU A 118 -1.69 2.14 -13.41
CA GLU A 118 -1.11 1.19 -14.37
C GLU A 118 -0.75 1.81 -15.72
N ARG A 119 -1.60 2.71 -16.24
CA ARG A 119 -1.31 3.40 -17.51
C ARG A 119 -0.09 4.32 -17.38
N ARG A 120 0.03 5.02 -16.24
CA ARG A 120 1.15 5.94 -15.97
C ARG A 120 2.43 5.18 -15.67
N GLU A 121 2.35 4.07 -14.96
CA GLU A 121 3.47 3.16 -14.74
C GLU A 121 4.02 2.63 -16.07
N ARG A 122 3.17 2.09 -16.96
CA ARG A 122 3.60 1.66 -18.30
C ARG A 122 4.22 2.80 -19.14
N ALA A 123 3.69 4.02 -19.01
CA ALA A 123 4.25 5.19 -19.69
C ALA A 123 5.64 5.53 -19.14
N TYR A 124 5.81 5.44 -17.83
CA TYR A 124 7.09 5.65 -17.16
C TYR A 124 8.11 4.55 -17.52
N GLU A 125 7.71 3.27 -17.52
CA GLU A 125 8.57 2.18 -18.00
C GLU A 125 9.06 2.44 -19.42
N ALA A 126 8.14 2.75 -20.35
CA ALA A 126 8.47 3.06 -21.74
C ALA A 126 9.38 4.30 -21.87
N TYR A 127 9.22 5.28 -20.98
CA TYR A 127 10.08 6.44 -20.89
C TYR A 127 11.50 6.05 -20.44
N THR A 128 11.63 5.21 -19.43
CA THR A 128 12.93 4.72 -18.95
C THR A 128 13.64 3.83 -19.98
N HIS A 129 12.91 3.00 -20.73
CA HIS A 129 13.46 2.14 -21.79
C HIS A 129 14.08 2.91 -22.97
N LYS A 130 13.86 4.22 -23.05
CA LYS A 130 14.43 5.08 -24.09
C LYS A 130 15.50 6.04 -23.56
N ASN A 131 15.50 6.28 -22.26
CA ASN A 131 16.22 7.40 -21.68
C ASN A 131 17.12 7.02 -20.52
N TRP A 132 16.99 5.83 -19.91
CA TRP A 132 17.88 5.37 -18.84
C TRP A 132 18.62 4.09 -19.26
N SER A 133 19.95 4.13 -19.29
CA SER A 133 20.80 3.02 -19.71
C SER A 133 21.73 2.56 -18.58
N VAL A 134 21.73 1.26 -18.32
CA VAL A 134 22.69 0.61 -17.43
C VAL A 134 24.12 0.69 -17.96
N MET A 135 24.31 0.72 -19.29
CA MET A 135 25.63 0.91 -19.90
C MET A 135 26.15 2.33 -19.64
N ALA A 136 25.28 3.35 -19.77
CA ALA A 136 25.64 4.73 -19.46
C ALA A 136 26.04 4.88 -17.99
N TYR A 137 25.27 4.27 -17.09
CA TYR A 137 25.58 4.25 -15.66
C TYR A 137 26.90 3.54 -15.35
N ALA A 138 27.16 2.38 -15.96
CA ALA A 138 28.42 1.64 -15.78
C ALA A 138 29.64 2.45 -16.26
N GLN A 139 29.53 3.10 -17.43
CA GLN A 139 30.60 3.95 -17.95
C GLN A 139 30.86 5.15 -17.04
N TRP A 140 29.81 5.77 -16.50
CA TRP A 140 29.95 6.82 -15.50
C TRP A 140 30.68 6.31 -14.25
N LEU A 141 30.30 5.14 -13.73
CA LEU A 141 30.91 4.57 -12.53
C LEU A 141 32.42 4.32 -12.71
N VAL A 142 32.82 3.85 -13.89
CA VAL A 142 34.24 3.70 -14.26
C VAL A 142 34.95 5.05 -14.25
N LYS A 143 34.42 6.05 -14.97
CA LYS A 143 35.04 7.39 -15.05
C LYS A 143 35.13 8.08 -13.69
N TYR A 144 34.06 7.96 -12.90
CA TYR A 144 34.01 8.41 -11.51
C TYR A 144 35.13 7.82 -10.69
N SER A 145 35.33 6.51 -10.81
CA SER A 145 36.40 5.82 -10.11
C SER A 145 37.79 6.23 -10.57
N GLN A 146 37.98 6.48 -11.87
CA GLN A 146 39.25 6.94 -12.43
C GLN A 146 39.67 8.31 -11.89
N VAL A 147 38.77 9.29 -11.97
CA VAL A 147 39.13 10.66 -11.62
C VAL A 147 39.30 10.83 -10.11
N HIS A 148 38.51 10.13 -9.32
CA HIS A 148 38.69 10.11 -7.87
C HIS A 148 39.74 9.10 -7.38
N GLN A 149 40.46 8.44 -8.30
CA GLN A 149 41.52 7.47 -8.01
C GLN A 149 41.09 6.38 -7.03
N LEU A 150 39.85 5.89 -7.19
CA LEU A 150 39.24 4.91 -6.31
C LEU A 150 39.83 3.51 -6.53
N ASN A 151 39.97 2.77 -5.42
CA ASN A 151 40.28 1.34 -5.45
C ASN A 151 39.02 0.52 -5.20
N ASN A 152 38.17 0.41 -6.22
CA ASN A 152 36.85 -0.25 -6.18
C ASN A 152 36.64 -1.24 -7.34
N ASN A 153 37.73 -1.82 -7.88
CA ASN A 153 37.70 -2.79 -8.98
C ASN A 153 37.09 -2.28 -10.30
N TRP A 154 37.05 -0.96 -10.50
CA TRP A 154 36.54 -0.34 -11.73
C TRP A 154 37.25 -0.83 -13.00
N GLN A 155 38.50 -1.30 -12.92
CA GLN A 155 39.27 -1.81 -14.05
C GLN A 155 38.64 -3.08 -14.65
N GLN A 156 38.06 -3.95 -13.81
CA GLN A 156 37.37 -5.15 -14.29
C GLN A 156 36.06 -4.76 -14.99
N LEU A 157 35.34 -3.80 -14.42
CA LEU A 157 34.12 -3.25 -15.03
C LEU A 157 34.43 -2.57 -16.37
N GLU A 158 35.48 -1.76 -16.43
CA GLU A 158 35.96 -1.09 -17.65
C GLU A 158 36.26 -2.11 -18.75
N SER A 159 37.06 -3.13 -18.44
CA SER A 159 37.39 -4.20 -19.38
C SER A 159 36.12 -4.90 -19.91
N ALA A 160 35.15 -5.15 -19.04
CA ALA A 160 33.89 -5.80 -19.41
C ALA A 160 32.99 -4.93 -20.32
N ILE A 161 33.09 -3.61 -20.22
CA ILE A 161 32.27 -2.66 -21.01
C ILE A 161 33.04 -1.95 -22.14
N ASN A 162 34.33 -2.25 -22.31
CA ASN A 162 35.20 -1.60 -23.27
C ASN A 162 34.65 -1.70 -24.70
N GLY A 163 34.68 -0.57 -25.43
CA GLY A 163 34.19 -0.46 -26.80
C GLY A 163 32.67 -0.58 -26.98
N LYS A 164 31.90 -0.73 -25.90
CA LYS A 164 30.43 -0.77 -25.95
C LYS A 164 29.87 0.63 -25.71
N ASN A 165 28.81 0.98 -26.41
CA ASN A 165 28.08 2.24 -26.22
C ASN A 165 26.64 1.96 -25.74
N PRO A 166 26.05 2.88 -24.96
CA PRO A 166 24.63 2.83 -24.61
C PRO A 166 23.74 2.80 -25.86
N ASP A 167 22.69 1.98 -25.82
CA ASP A 167 21.67 1.93 -26.85
C ASP A 167 20.44 2.73 -26.43
N PHE A 168 20.44 4.03 -26.71
CA PHE A 168 19.29 4.90 -26.43
C PHE A 168 18.14 4.77 -27.44
N SER A 169 18.26 3.89 -28.45
CA SER A 169 17.10 3.50 -29.27
C SER A 169 16.20 2.53 -28.49
N ASN A 170 16.82 1.65 -27.71
CA ASN A 170 16.17 0.80 -26.73
C ASN A 170 17.17 0.34 -25.65
N THR A 171 17.10 0.96 -24.47
CA THR A 171 18.07 0.74 -23.38
C THR A 171 17.93 -0.64 -22.75
N THR A 172 16.85 -1.37 -23.02
CA THR A 172 16.69 -2.75 -22.56
C THR A 172 17.79 -3.66 -23.10
N ASN A 173 18.33 -3.35 -24.29
CA ASN A 173 19.43 -4.09 -24.91
C ASN A 173 20.74 -4.00 -24.12
N ASP A 174 20.90 -2.95 -23.31
CA ASP A 174 22.13 -2.71 -22.55
C ASP A 174 22.30 -3.65 -21.35
N TRP A 175 21.21 -4.21 -20.84
CA TRP A 175 21.23 -5.14 -19.71
C TRP A 175 21.95 -6.45 -20.02
N ALA A 176 21.88 -6.92 -21.27
CA ALA A 176 22.67 -8.08 -21.71
C ALA A 176 24.16 -7.74 -21.92
N LYS A 177 24.51 -6.45 -22.01
CA LYS A 177 25.87 -5.98 -22.30
C LYS A 177 26.70 -5.74 -21.04
N VAL A 178 26.06 -5.56 -19.89
CA VAL A 178 26.69 -5.23 -18.60
C VAL A 178 26.59 -6.40 -17.64
N ASN A 179 27.72 -6.81 -17.06
CA ASN A 179 27.72 -7.79 -15.97
C ASN A 179 27.30 -7.10 -14.67
N LEU A 180 26.06 -7.36 -14.22
CA LEU A 180 25.48 -6.70 -13.05
C LEU A 180 26.23 -7.02 -11.75
N SER A 181 26.81 -8.22 -11.62
CA SER A 181 27.62 -8.58 -10.44
C SER A 181 28.89 -7.75 -10.33
N LEU A 182 29.59 -7.52 -11.46
CA LEU A 182 30.76 -6.64 -11.50
C LEU A 182 30.37 -5.18 -11.23
N LEU A 183 29.26 -4.72 -11.83
CA LEU A 183 28.74 -3.38 -11.59
C LEU A 183 28.46 -3.16 -10.10
N HIS A 184 27.74 -4.08 -9.46
CA HIS A 184 27.44 -3.96 -8.03
C HIS A 184 28.68 -4.02 -7.15
N GLU A 185 29.70 -4.78 -7.54
CA GLU A 185 30.95 -4.84 -6.78
C GLU A 185 31.64 -3.47 -6.76
N THR A 186 31.71 -2.81 -7.92
CA THR A 186 32.23 -1.45 -8.01
C THR A 186 31.31 -0.46 -7.27
N GLU A 187 30.00 -0.56 -7.48
CA GLU A 187 28.99 0.34 -6.90
C GLU A 187 29.03 0.35 -5.36
N ARG A 188 29.06 -0.82 -4.71
CA ARG A 188 29.10 -0.94 -3.23
C ARG A 188 30.36 -0.34 -2.61
N LYS A 189 31.46 -0.31 -3.36
CA LYS A 189 32.76 0.22 -2.93
C LYS A 189 32.97 1.67 -3.38
N THR A 190 31.97 2.30 -4.00
CA THR A 190 32.03 3.67 -4.49
C THR A 190 31.37 4.63 -3.48
N PRO A 191 32.12 5.57 -2.90
CA PRO A 191 31.53 6.66 -2.13
C PRO A 191 31.04 7.77 -3.07
N PHE A 192 29.93 8.40 -2.72
CA PHE A 192 29.63 9.78 -3.09
C PHE A 192 30.68 10.72 -2.49
N ILE A 193 31.36 11.44 -3.37
CA ILE A 193 32.32 12.49 -3.06
C ILE A 193 31.63 13.77 -3.47
N LEU A 194 31.25 14.58 -2.48
CA LEU A 194 30.72 15.92 -2.72
C LEU A 194 31.89 16.88 -2.89
N ASN A 195 31.78 17.85 -3.81
CA ASN A 195 32.78 18.92 -3.92
C ASN A 195 32.86 19.68 -2.59
N ASP A 196 34.09 19.95 -2.17
CA ASP A 196 34.34 20.76 -0.98
C ASP A 196 33.89 22.21 -1.22
N PRO A 197 33.19 22.85 -0.26
CA PRO A 197 32.87 24.26 -0.36
C PRO A 197 34.14 25.13 -0.37
N ASP A 198 34.04 26.30 -1.00
CA ASP A 198 35.11 27.30 -1.01
C ASP A 198 35.63 27.57 0.42
N GLY A 199 36.93 27.34 0.65
CA GLY A 199 37.59 27.49 1.95
C GLY A 199 38.17 26.22 2.56
N CYS A 200 37.93 25.04 1.98
CA CYS A 200 38.57 23.77 2.39
C CYS A 200 40.00 23.59 1.85
N SER A 201 40.75 24.69 1.63
CA SER A 201 41.97 24.66 0.81
C SER A 201 43.27 24.27 1.52
N THR A 202 43.36 24.15 2.85
CA THR A 202 44.70 23.99 3.46
C THR A 202 44.86 23.19 4.74
N ASN A 203 43.84 22.59 5.35
CA ASN A 203 44.07 21.64 6.46
C ASN A 203 42.91 20.65 6.52
N GLU A 204 43.24 19.36 6.61
CA GLU A 204 42.33 18.20 6.77
C GLU A 204 41.43 18.37 8.01
N SER A 205 40.43 19.24 7.92
CA SER A 205 39.36 19.29 8.92
C SER A 205 38.39 18.15 8.63
N VAL A 206 38.03 17.39 9.66
CA VAL A 206 37.03 16.32 9.62
C VAL A 206 35.68 16.79 9.03
N SER A 207 35.44 18.11 9.00
CA SER A 207 34.28 18.79 8.41
C SER A 207 34.31 18.99 6.88
N CYS A 208 35.47 18.80 6.21
CA CYS A 208 35.65 18.93 4.76
C CYS A 208 35.75 17.56 4.06
N ASN A 209 35.15 16.51 4.62
CA ASN A 209 35.18 15.18 4.01
C ASN A 209 33.76 14.63 3.97
N ARG A 210 32.92 15.20 3.10
CA ARG A 210 31.54 14.71 2.93
C ARG A 210 31.52 13.53 1.97
N LYS A 211 32.16 12.44 2.39
CA LYS A 211 32.04 11.14 1.74
C LYS A 211 30.82 10.42 2.33
N SER A 212 29.84 10.12 1.51
CA SER A 212 28.74 9.23 1.87
C SER A 212 28.80 8.00 0.98
N ASN A 213 28.55 6.80 1.48
CA ASN A 213 28.48 5.65 0.57
C ASN A 213 27.18 5.71 -0.25
N PHE A 214 27.17 5.08 -1.42
CA PHE A 214 25.92 4.88 -2.15
C PHE A 214 24.92 4.18 -1.23
N SER A 215 23.69 4.70 -1.24
CA SER A 215 22.66 4.24 -0.30
C SER A 215 21.98 2.96 -0.76
N HIS A 216 22.01 2.69 -2.07
CA HIS A 216 21.37 1.53 -2.68
C HIS A 216 22.23 0.99 -3.81
N ASN A 217 21.99 -0.26 -4.16
CA ASN A 217 22.48 -0.88 -5.39
C ASN A 217 21.45 -0.80 -6.50
N LEU A 218 21.91 -0.79 -7.74
CA LEU A 218 21.04 -0.87 -8.91
C LEU A 218 20.22 -2.18 -8.86
N PRO A 219 18.89 -2.14 -8.80
CA PRO A 219 18.10 -3.37 -8.76
C PRO A 219 18.08 -4.09 -10.10
N ASP A 220 17.61 -5.35 -10.08
CA ASP A 220 17.44 -6.14 -11.30
C ASP A 220 16.45 -5.46 -12.26
N TYR A 221 16.75 -5.56 -13.55
CA TYR A 221 15.92 -5.01 -14.62
C TYR A 221 14.48 -5.48 -14.53
N GLY A 222 13.54 -4.55 -14.75
CA GLY A 222 12.11 -4.84 -14.76
C GLY A 222 11.47 -5.03 -13.38
N SER A 223 12.25 -5.00 -12.30
CA SER A 223 11.70 -5.03 -10.95
C SER A 223 11.02 -3.69 -10.60
N GLN A 224 10.01 -3.73 -9.72
CA GLN A 224 9.40 -2.51 -9.19
C GLN A 224 10.44 -1.61 -8.52
N GLN A 225 11.38 -2.21 -7.78
CA GLN A 225 12.47 -1.49 -7.12
C GLN A 225 13.35 -0.75 -8.13
N TYR A 226 13.65 -1.34 -9.29
CA TYR A 226 14.44 -0.69 -10.34
C TYR A 226 13.77 0.61 -10.80
N TYR A 227 12.50 0.54 -11.18
CA TYR A 227 11.74 1.69 -11.64
C TYR A 227 11.55 2.75 -10.55
N GLU A 228 11.42 2.36 -9.28
CA GLU A 228 11.37 3.33 -8.18
C GLU A 228 12.71 4.05 -7.98
N LEU A 229 13.81 3.31 -7.93
CA LEU A 229 15.08 3.85 -7.50
C LEU A 229 15.72 4.80 -8.52
N ILE A 230 15.68 4.48 -9.82
CA ILE A 230 16.41 5.22 -10.88
C ILE A 230 15.96 6.68 -11.07
N SER A 231 14.75 7.02 -10.61
CA SER A 231 14.19 8.37 -10.64
C SER A 231 14.05 9.01 -9.27
N LYS A 232 14.46 8.32 -8.20
CA LYS A 232 14.33 8.79 -6.81
C LYS A 232 15.66 9.21 -6.22
N TYR A 233 16.73 8.49 -6.56
CA TYR A 233 18.06 8.77 -6.03
C TYR A 233 18.95 9.35 -7.11
N TYR A 234 19.54 10.51 -6.81
CA TYR A 234 20.53 11.17 -7.65
C TYR A 234 21.66 10.24 -8.09
N GLN A 235 22.00 9.21 -7.30
CA GLN A 235 23.03 8.23 -7.64
C GLN A 235 22.81 7.53 -8.98
N PHE A 236 21.57 7.43 -9.44
CA PHE A 236 21.22 6.81 -10.72
C PHE A 236 20.99 7.83 -11.84
N GLN A 237 21.10 9.13 -11.53
CA GLN A 237 21.03 10.20 -12.53
C GLN A 237 21.97 9.97 -13.72
N PRO A 238 23.20 9.45 -13.55
CA PRO A 238 24.13 9.28 -14.67
C PRO A 238 23.71 8.24 -15.72
N GLY A 239 22.73 7.39 -15.41
CA GLY A 239 22.14 6.50 -16.40
C GLY A 239 21.22 7.21 -17.39
N TRP A 240 20.75 8.43 -17.08
CA TRP A 240 19.88 9.21 -17.96
C TRP A 240 20.63 9.77 -19.17
N ARG A 241 19.97 9.77 -20.32
CA ARG A 241 20.57 10.05 -21.64
C ARG A 241 21.16 11.44 -21.76
N ASP A 242 20.48 12.44 -21.24
CA ASP A 242 20.92 13.83 -21.24
C ASP A 242 22.16 14.02 -20.38
N PHE A 243 22.18 13.46 -19.16
CA PHE A 243 23.38 13.41 -18.34
C PHE A 243 24.52 12.71 -19.08
N TYR A 244 24.25 11.53 -19.66
CA TYR A 244 25.25 10.78 -20.42
C TYR A 244 25.85 11.61 -21.55
N ASN A 245 25.00 12.27 -22.34
CA ASN A 245 25.45 13.06 -23.48
C ASN A 245 26.27 14.29 -23.08
N GLU A 246 26.02 14.89 -21.93
CA GLU A 246 26.76 16.10 -21.53
C GLU A 246 27.98 15.79 -20.66
N ALA A 247 27.87 14.83 -19.74
CA ALA A 247 28.89 14.56 -18.73
C ALA A 247 29.71 13.29 -18.97
N VAL A 248 29.28 12.35 -19.81
CA VAL A 248 29.96 11.04 -19.96
C VAL A 248 30.46 10.80 -21.38
N ASN A 249 29.69 11.17 -22.40
CA ASN A 249 30.06 10.95 -23.78
C ASN A 249 31.13 11.96 -24.23
N THR A 250 32.39 11.53 -24.29
CA THR A 250 33.53 12.38 -24.71
C THR A 250 33.47 12.81 -26.17
N SER A 251 32.60 12.20 -26.98
CA SER A 251 32.36 12.59 -28.38
C SER A 251 31.24 13.62 -28.52
N SER A 252 30.60 14.01 -27.42
CA SER A 252 29.55 15.04 -27.43
C SER A 252 30.14 16.42 -27.66
N ALA A 253 29.43 17.24 -28.44
CA ALA A 253 29.80 18.65 -28.66
C ALA A 253 29.75 19.48 -27.38
N ASN A 254 28.99 19.03 -26.37
CA ASN A 254 28.82 19.69 -25.07
C ASN A 254 29.59 18.95 -23.96
N TYR A 255 30.53 18.06 -24.31
CA TYR A 255 31.30 17.34 -23.29
C TYR A 255 32.10 18.32 -22.42
N ASP A 256 31.83 18.31 -21.13
CA ASP A 256 32.58 19.11 -20.17
C ASP A 256 33.35 18.21 -19.18
N PRO A 257 34.69 18.14 -19.29
CA PRO A 257 35.53 17.32 -18.43
C PRO A 257 35.58 17.80 -16.97
N THR A 258 35.06 18.99 -16.67
CA THR A 258 34.95 19.54 -15.30
C THR A 258 33.61 19.20 -14.64
N HIS A 259 32.57 18.85 -15.43
CA HIS A 259 31.22 18.54 -14.95
C HIS A 259 30.91 17.04 -14.85
N ILE A 260 31.88 16.18 -15.15
CA ILE A 260 31.79 14.71 -15.14
C ILE A 260 31.20 14.11 -13.84
N PHE A 261 31.28 14.82 -12.69
CA PHE A 261 30.76 14.38 -11.36
C PHE A 261 29.96 15.44 -10.61
N ALA A 262 29.36 16.40 -11.31
CA ALA A 262 28.64 17.51 -10.68
C ALA A 262 27.33 17.07 -9.98
N TYR A 263 27.44 16.34 -8.87
CA TYR A 263 26.47 16.45 -7.78
C TYR A 263 26.82 17.70 -6.98
N MET A 264 26.69 18.86 -7.62
CA MET A 264 26.97 20.12 -6.97
C MET A 264 25.80 20.42 -6.05
N TRP A 265 25.92 19.97 -4.79
CA TRP A 265 24.95 20.24 -3.74
C TRP A 265 25.09 21.70 -3.24
N ASN A 266 25.19 22.65 -4.19
CA ASN A 266 25.26 24.09 -3.96
C ASN A 266 23.86 24.74 -4.03
N GLY A 267 22.82 23.96 -4.34
CA GLY A 267 21.43 24.45 -4.47
C GLY A 267 21.19 25.33 -5.69
N GLN A 268 22.18 25.48 -6.58
CA GLN A 268 22.10 26.24 -7.82
C GLN A 268 22.07 25.31 -9.05
N ASP A 269 22.71 24.14 -8.95
CA ASP A 269 22.74 23.18 -10.06
C ASP A 269 21.52 22.25 -10.02
N GLN A 270 20.75 22.28 -11.09
CA GLN A 270 19.55 21.48 -11.27
C GLN A 270 19.94 20.15 -11.93
N PRO A 271 19.37 19.02 -11.48
CA PRO A 271 19.31 17.80 -12.25
C PRO A 271 18.87 18.04 -13.68
N PHE A 272 19.41 17.19 -14.53
CA PHE A 272 19.05 17.08 -15.92
C PHE A 272 17.54 16.80 -16.09
N ASP A 273 16.94 17.41 -17.11
CA ASP A 273 15.49 17.41 -17.33
C ASP A 273 14.90 16.00 -17.37
N MET A 274 15.60 15.01 -17.93
CA MET A 274 15.06 13.66 -18.05
C MET A 274 14.90 12.97 -16.70
N PHE A 275 15.80 13.23 -15.75
CA PHE A 275 15.69 12.73 -14.39
C PHE A 275 14.45 13.32 -13.70
N TYR A 276 14.21 14.62 -13.84
CA TYR A 276 13.01 15.26 -13.29
C TYR A 276 11.72 14.76 -13.91
N ASN A 277 11.69 14.61 -15.24
CA ASN A 277 10.56 14.01 -15.92
C ASN A 277 10.31 12.56 -15.45
N GLY A 278 11.37 11.78 -15.24
CA GLY A 278 11.27 10.43 -14.67
C GLY A 278 10.70 10.45 -13.25
N ARG A 279 11.24 11.32 -12.38
CA ARG A 279 10.76 11.52 -11.00
C ARG A 279 9.29 11.90 -10.96
N ASP A 280 8.87 12.85 -11.78
CA ASP A 280 7.51 13.37 -11.77
C ASP A 280 6.52 12.33 -12.29
N GLN A 281 6.88 11.58 -13.34
CA GLN A 281 6.09 10.44 -13.79
C GLN A 281 5.98 9.35 -12.72
N ALA A 282 7.09 9.06 -12.03
CA ALA A 282 7.11 8.10 -10.94
C ALA A 282 6.21 8.52 -9.77
N GLN A 283 6.28 9.79 -9.39
CA GLN A 283 5.44 10.39 -8.38
C GLN A 283 3.96 10.28 -8.75
N LEU A 284 3.61 10.59 -10.01
CA LEU A 284 2.22 10.58 -10.48
C LEU A 284 1.57 9.21 -10.38
N PHE A 285 2.22 8.12 -10.81
CA PHE A 285 1.61 6.79 -10.71
C PHE A 285 1.56 6.29 -9.26
N ASN A 286 2.59 6.59 -8.45
CA ASN A 286 2.61 6.27 -7.02
C ASN A 286 1.49 6.98 -6.26
N ASP A 287 1.18 8.23 -6.61
CA ASP A 287 0.08 8.99 -6.04
C ASP A 287 -1.29 8.38 -6.38
N ASN A 288 -1.46 7.84 -7.60
CA ASN A 288 -2.66 7.10 -7.98
C ASN A 288 -2.80 5.80 -7.18
N TYR A 289 -1.74 4.99 -7.05
CA TYR A 289 -1.77 3.77 -6.22
C TYR A 289 -2.05 4.09 -4.75
N ARG A 290 -1.45 5.16 -4.21
CA ARG A 290 -1.73 5.59 -2.83
C ARG A 290 -3.18 6.00 -2.66
N THR A 291 -3.75 6.72 -3.63
CA THR A 291 -5.16 7.09 -3.64
C THR A 291 -6.06 5.84 -3.71
N ALA A 292 -5.77 4.92 -4.64
CA ALA A 292 -6.46 3.64 -4.78
C ALA A 292 -6.44 2.82 -3.47
N GLY A 293 -5.29 2.76 -2.79
CA GLY A 293 -5.13 2.09 -1.50
C GLY A 293 -5.89 2.77 -0.37
N ASN A 294 -5.99 4.11 -0.36
CA ASN A 294 -6.80 4.83 0.62
C ASN A 294 -8.30 4.58 0.42
N ILE A 295 -8.77 4.46 -0.82
CA ILE A 295 -10.15 4.08 -1.11
C ILE A 295 -10.42 2.64 -0.68
N LEU A 296 -9.50 1.72 -0.92
CA LEU A 296 -9.62 0.34 -0.44
C LEU A 296 -9.77 0.30 1.10
N LYS A 297 -8.99 1.10 1.84
CA LYS A 297 -9.17 1.24 3.30
C LYS A 297 -10.56 1.77 3.67
N LEU A 298 -11.08 2.76 2.95
CA LEU A 298 -12.43 3.28 3.16
C LEU A 298 -13.49 2.17 2.97
N LEU A 299 -13.39 1.38 1.90
CA LEU A 299 -14.29 0.25 1.64
C LEU A 299 -14.23 -0.78 2.77
N LEU A 300 -13.02 -1.14 3.24
CA LEU A 300 -12.87 -2.05 4.37
C LEU A 300 -13.55 -1.51 5.65
N VAL A 301 -13.41 -0.21 5.94
CA VAL A 301 -14.12 0.42 7.07
C VAL A 301 -15.63 0.40 6.85
N ASN A 302 -16.11 0.66 5.63
CA ASN A 302 -17.53 0.59 5.26
C ASN A 302 -18.11 -0.80 5.55
N HIS A 303 -17.41 -1.87 5.15
CA HIS A 303 -17.78 -3.25 5.45
C HIS A 303 -17.87 -3.52 6.96
N VAL A 304 -16.85 -3.14 7.73
CA VAL A 304 -16.81 -3.37 9.18
C VAL A 304 -17.95 -2.62 9.89
N VAL A 305 -18.11 -1.33 9.59
CA VAL A 305 -19.17 -0.51 10.21
C VAL A 305 -20.54 -1.04 9.83
N SER A 306 -20.74 -1.44 8.57
CA SER A 306 -22.00 -2.03 8.13
C SER A 306 -22.30 -3.35 8.83
N ALA A 307 -21.31 -4.23 9.00
CA ALA A 307 -21.47 -5.50 9.70
C ALA A 307 -21.90 -5.30 11.16
N PHE A 308 -21.25 -4.39 11.88
CA PHE A 308 -21.61 -4.09 13.27
C PHE A 308 -22.98 -3.38 13.39
N ASP A 309 -23.30 -2.44 12.50
CA ASP A 309 -24.64 -1.81 12.52
C ASP A 309 -25.75 -2.85 12.26
N ALA A 310 -25.53 -3.83 11.38
CA ALA A 310 -26.48 -4.91 11.14
C ALA A 310 -26.62 -5.82 12.37
N TYR A 311 -25.50 -6.20 13.00
CA TYR A 311 -25.48 -6.98 14.23
C TYR A 311 -26.29 -6.31 15.34
N PHE A 312 -26.01 -5.05 15.64
CA PHE A 312 -26.70 -4.31 16.70
C PHE A 312 -28.17 -4.03 16.35
N THR A 313 -28.50 -3.82 15.08
CA THR A 313 -29.89 -3.67 14.63
C THR A 313 -30.71 -4.91 15.00
N VAL A 314 -30.22 -6.11 14.72
CA VAL A 314 -30.92 -7.35 15.07
C VAL A 314 -30.90 -7.60 16.57
N LYS A 315 -29.77 -7.37 17.24
CA LYS A 315 -29.66 -7.58 18.68
C LYS A 315 -30.64 -6.70 19.47
N LEU A 316 -30.72 -5.41 19.15
CA LEU A 316 -31.65 -4.48 19.79
C LEU A 316 -33.12 -4.81 19.47
N LYS A 317 -33.40 -5.25 18.23
CA LYS A 317 -34.73 -5.71 17.84
C LYS A 317 -35.16 -6.94 18.66
N ASN A 318 -34.29 -7.94 18.77
CA ASN A 318 -34.56 -9.15 19.56
C ASN A 318 -34.77 -8.83 21.04
N SER A 319 -33.89 -8.01 21.64
CA SER A 319 -34.05 -7.61 23.04
C SER A 319 -35.33 -6.81 23.30
N ARG A 320 -35.82 -6.02 22.34
CA ARG A 320 -37.12 -5.34 22.47
C ARG A 320 -38.28 -6.34 22.45
N ILE A 321 -38.25 -7.31 21.53
CA ILE A 321 -39.28 -8.35 21.45
C ILE A 321 -39.29 -9.19 22.74
N GLU A 322 -38.11 -9.54 23.27
CA GLU A 322 -37.97 -10.24 24.56
C GLU A 322 -38.54 -9.41 25.73
N ALA A 323 -38.30 -8.09 25.76
CA ALA A 323 -38.85 -7.23 26.80
C ALA A 323 -40.39 -7.10 26.70
N GLU A 324 -40.93 -6.90 25.49
CA GLU A 324 -42.37 -6.80 25.24
C GLU A 324 -43.11 -8.11 25.58
N THR A 325 -42.56 -9.26 25.18
CA THR A 325 -43.15 -10.58 25.47
C THR A 325 -43.15 -10.89 26.98
N ASN A 326 -42.08 -10.53 27.69
CA ASN A 326 -42.02 -10.66 29.15
C ASN A 326 -43.04 -9.77 29.87
N LEU A 327 -43.28 -8.54 29.38
CA LEU A 327 -44.30 -7.64 29.94
C LEU A 327 -45.72 -8.20 29.72
N MET A 328 -46.05 -8.63 28.50
CA MET A 328 -47.36 -9.22 28.19
C MET A 328 -47.64 -10.49 28.99
N SER A 329 -46.66 -11.39 29.12
CA SER A 329 -46.79 -12.61 29.94
C SER A 329 -47.11 -12.30 31.41
N ARG A 330 -46.52 -11.23 31.95
CA ARG A 330 -46.72 -10.80 33.33
C ARG A 330 -48.11 -10.17 33.55
N GLU A 331 -48.62 -9.43 32.58
CA GLU A 331 -50.00 -8.91 32.59
C GLU A 331 -51.03 -10.05 32.49
N GLN A 332 -50.74 -11.09 31.71
CA GLN A 332 -51.63 -12.25 31.56
C GLN A 332 -51.67 -13.13 32.83
N LEU A 333 -50.56 -13.25 33.56
CA LEU A 333 -50.50 -13.84 34.92
C LEU A 333 -51.24 -12.98 35.97
N SER A 334 -51.44 -11.69 35.72
CA SER A 334 -52.17 -10.77 36.60
C SER A 334 -53.69 -10.79 36.38
N LEU A 335 -54.19 -11.48 35.35
CA LEU A 335 -55.61 -11.48 34.97
C LEU A 335 -56.33 -12.79 35.30
N THR A 336 -55.72 -13.68 36.09
CA THR A 336 -56.37 -14.83 36.70
C THR A 336 -56.58 -14.58 38.18
N TRP A 337 -57.50 -13.69 38.52
CA TRP A 337 -58.10 -13.66 39.85
C TRP A 337 -59.58 -13.26 39.77
N HIS A 338 -60.36 -13.96 40.60
CA HIS A 338 -61.83 -14.10 40.69
C HIS A 338 -62.38 -15.30 39.90
N PHE A 339 -63.07 -16.26 40.55
CA PHE A 339 -63.85 -16.22 41.79
C PHE A 339 -63.46 -17.29 42.81
#